data_AF-V5G9K9-F1
#
_entry.id   AF-V5G9K9-F1
#
_cell.length_a   1.000
_cell.length_b   1.000
_cell.length_c   1.000
_cell.angle_alpha   90.00
_cell.angle_beta   90.00
_cell.angle_gamma   90.00
#
_symmetry.space_group_name_H-M   'P 1'
#
loop_
_entity.id
_entity.type
_entity.pdbx_description
1 polymer ?
#
loop_
_entity_poly.entity_id
_entity_poly.type
_entity_poly.pdbx_seq_one_letter_code
_entity_poly.pdbx_strand_id
1 'polypeptide(L)'
;DNYDLTYVETFILKHKLEDVAYKCLPPFCKHFDTVSTLYAKRLSLKQKHDEAAFVLKRANLITHALEEYKAALDWREVVSIMKALNYNQDDQRKILYDLSSKLSAVGRVDDAVLLLNNYNDDHKKATQLLIEHKAFKKAIYLAKEYNAVEILEELVIPALKSYMLDLKDKID
;
A
#
# COMPACT_ATOMS: atom_id res chain seq x y z
N ASP A 1 14.89 -36.04 -0.76
CA ASP A 1 15.29 -34.71 -0.27
C ASP A 1 16.75 -34.67 0.21
N ASN A 2 17.71 -34.95 -0.69
CA ASN A 2 19.15 -35.06 -0.36
C ASN A 2 20.03 -34.01 -1.04
N TYR A 3 19.45 -33.01 -1.71
CA TYR A 3 20.21 -31.96 -2.37
C TYR A 3 20.37 -30.75 -1.46
N ASP A 4 21.57 -30.19 -1.46
CA ASP A 4 21.86 -28.96 -0.74
C ASP A 4 21.00 -27.81 -1.28
N LEU A 5 20.59 -26.91 -0.38
CA LEU A 5 19.73 -25.77 -0.72
C LEU A 5 20.39 -24.89 -1.78
N THR A 6 21.70 -24.67 -1.63
CA THR A 6 22.52 -23.88 -2.56
C THR A 6 22.51 -24.47 -3.96
N TYR A 7 22.57 -25.80 -4.07
CA TYR A 7 22.52 -26.49 -5.35
C TYR A 7 21.16 -26.32 -6.02
N VAL A 8 20.06 -26.50 -5.26
CA VAL A 8 18.69 -26.35 -5.76
C VAL A 8 18.44 -24.92 -6.25
N GLU A 9 18.81 -23.92 -5.45
CA GLU A 9 18.68 -22.51 -5.81
C GLU A 9 19.49 -22.17 -7.08
N THR A 10 20.76 -22.57 -7.12
CA THR A 10 21.63 -22.32 -8.27
C THR A 10 21.08 -22.97 -9.54
N PHE A 11 20.58 -24.21 -9.44
CA PHE A 11 20.00 -24.93 -10.57
C PHE A 11 18.74 -24.23 -11.10
N ILE A 12 17.82 -23.83 -10.20
CA ILE A 12 16.58 -23.14 -10.56
C ILE A 12 16.90 -21.81 -11.26
N LEU A 13 17.80 -21.01 -10.70
CA LEU A 13 18.18 -19.71 -11.25
C LEU A 13 18.89 -19.84 -12.60
N LYS A 14 19.83 -20.80 -12.71
CA LYS A 14 20.57 -21.04 -13.96
C LYS A 14 19.65 -21.40 -15.12
N HIS A 15 18.59 -22.16 -14.85
CA HIS A 15 17.67 -22.65 -15.87
C HIS A 15 16.35 -21.85 -15.94
N LYS A 16 16.18 -20.79 -15.13
CA LYS A 16 14.96 -19.95 -15.06
C LYS A 16 13.68 -20.77 -14.82
N LEU A 17 13.77 -21.72 -13.89
CA LEU A 17 12.71 -22.69 -13.60
C LEU A 17 11.88 -22.33 -12.37
N GLU A 18 11.87 -21.07 -11.93
CA GLU A 18 11.23 -20.66 -10.68
C GLU A 18 9.73 -21.00 -10.65
N ASP A 19 9.04 -20.77 -11.77
CA ASP A 19 7.60 -21.04 -11.92
C ASP A 19 7.28 -22.54 -11.94
N VAL A 20 8.11 -23.33 -12.62
CA VAL A 20 7.97 -24.80 -12.69
C VAL A 20 8.28 -25.40 -11.33
N ALA A 21 9.37 -24.98 -10.69
CA ALA A 21 9.77 -25.45 -9.37
C ALA A 21 8.66 -25.18 -8.35
N TYR A 22 8.10 -23.96 -8.32
CA TYR A 22 7.03 -23.61 -7.40
C TYR A 22 5.77 -24.48 -7.58
N LYS A 23 5.38 -24.77 -8.83
CA LYS A 23 4.22 -25.64 -9.13
C LYS A 23 4.43 -27.09 -8.74
N CYS A 24 5.65 -27.58 -8.80
CA CYS A 24 5.98 -28.98 -8.49
C CYS A 24 6.17 -29.24 -6.99
N LEU A 25 6.43 -28.19 -6.19
CA LEU A 25 6.78 -28.33 -4.78
C LEU A 25 5.54 -28.20 -3.88
N PRO A 26 5.25 -29.20 -3.02
CA PRO A 26 4.21 -29.06 -2.03
C PRO A 26 4.65 -28.12 -0.89
N PRO A 27 3.71 -27.47 -0.18
CA PRO A 27 4.02 -26.51 0.90
C PRO A 27 4.85 -27.08 2.06
N PHE A 28 4.80 -28.39 2.29
CA PHE A 28 5.51 -29.09 3.36
C PHE A 28 6.94 -29.49 2.98
N CYS A 29 7.39 -29.19 1.75
CA CYS A 29 8.77 -29.47 1.35
C CYS A 29 9.76 -28.49 1.99
N LYS A 30 10.92 -28.98 2.43
CA LYS A 30 12.01 -28.17 3.01
C LYS A 30 12.45 -26.99 2.12
N HIS A 31 12.33 -27.11 0.80
CA HIS A 31 12.75 -26.09 -0.15
C HIS A 31 11.64 -25.11 -0.54
N PHE A 32 10.42 -25.28 -0.02
CA PHE A 32 9.25 -24.51 -0.45
C PHE A 32 9.44 -23.00 -0.24
N ASP A 33 9.97 -22.57 0.89
CA ASP A 33 10.17 -21.16 1.21
C ASP A 33 11.18 -20.50 0.28
N THR A 34 12.29 -21.18 -0.01
CA THR A 34 13.33 -20.70 -0.92
C THR A 34 12.79 -20.60 -2.34
N VAL A 35 12.12 -21.63 -2.84
CA VAL A 35 11.54 -21.59 -4.20
C VAL A 35 10.43 -20.54 -4.29
N SER A 36 9.62 -20.38 -3.26
CA SER A 36 8.61 -19.32 -3.18
C SER A 36 9.25 -17.93 -3.24
N THR A 37 10.38 -17.73 -2.55
CA THR A 37 11.14 -16.47 -2.60
C THR A 37 11.70 -16.18 -3.99
N LEU A 38 12.30 -17.18 -4.64
CA LEU A 38 12.83 -17.05 -6.00
C LEU A 38 11.72 -16.72 -7.01
N TYR A 39 10.59 -17.42 -6.90
CA TYR A 39 9.45 -17.20 -7.77
C TYR A 39 8.81 -15.84 -7.55
N ALA A 40 8.61 -15.44 -6.28
CA ALA A 40 8.13 -14.11 -5.93
C ALA A 40 9.04 -13.02 -6.50
N LYS A 41 10.37 -13.13 -6.34
CA LYS A 41 11.33 -12.19 -6.91
C LYS A 41 11.18 -12.05 -8.43
N ARG A 42 10.97 -13.17 -9.15
CA ARG A 42 10.72 -13.14 -10.60
C ARG A 42 9.40 -12.45 -10.95
N LEU A 43 8.36 -12.58 -10.12
CA LEU A 43 7.09 -11.89 -10.28
C LEU A 43 7.23 -10.38 -10.02
N SER A 44 7.96 -9.97 -8.98
CA SER A 44 8.25 -8.57 -8.67
C SER A 44 9.02 -7.88 -9.80
N LEU A 45 10.00 -8.57 -10.40
CA LEU A 45 10.72 -8.06 -11.58
C LEU A 45 9.80 -7.82 -12.80
N LYS A 46 8.63 -8.48 -12.84
CA LYS A 46 7.60 -8.29 -13.85
C LYS A 46 6.49 -7.34 -13.42
N GLN A 47 6.68 -6.59 -12.32
CA GLN A 47 5.68 -5.69 -11.73
C GLN A 47 4.39 -6.40 -11.27
N LYS A 48 4.45 -7.73 -11.04
CA LYS A 48 3.33 -8.54 -10.54
C LYS A 48 3.40 -8.66 -9.02
N HIS A 49 3.38 -7.51 -8.34
CA HIS A 49 3.62 -7.42 -6.90
C HIS A 49 2.53 -8.12 -6.07
N ASP A 50 1.25 -8.06 -6.46
CA ASP A 50 0.17 -8.80 -5.78
C ASP A 50 0.39 -10.31 -5.83
N GLU A 51 0.76 -10.84 -7.00
CA GLU A 51 1.05 -12.26 -7.17
C GLU A 51 2.28 -12.69 -6.35
N ALA A 52 3.32 -11.85 -6.33
CA ALA A 52 4.52 -12.08 -5.53
C ALA A 52 4.20 -12.13 -4.03
N ALA A 53 3.40 -11.16 -3.54
CA ALA A 53 2.97 -11.09 -2.16
C ALA A 53 2.14 -12.31 -1.74
N PHE A 54 1.23 -12.76 -2.60
CA PHE A 54 0.42 -13.96 -2.35
C PHE A 54 1.29 -15.23 -2.21
N VAL A 55 2.27 -15.41 -3.09
CA VAL A 55 3.22 -16.53 -3.04
C VAL A 55 4.00 -16.53 -1.72
N LEU A 56 4.51 -15.38 -1.30
CA LEU A 56 5.27 -15.23 -0.05
C LEU A 56 4.40 -15.46 1.18
N LYS A 57 3.17 -14.93 1.19
CA LYS A 57 2.20 -15.14 2.28
C LYS A 57 1.87 -16.63 2.44
N ARG A 58 1.71 -17.37 1.34
CA ARG A 58 1.49 -18.82 1.36
C ARG A 58 2.68 -19.60 1.92
N ALA A 59 3.90 -19.12 1.73
CA ALA A 59 5.11 -19.66 2.35
C ALA A 59 5.35 -19.16 3.78
N ASN A 60 4.38 -18.49 4.40
CA ASN A 60 4.49 -17.89 5.72
C ASN A 60 5.64 -16.86 5.86
N LEU A 61 6.11 -16.31 4.73
CA LEU A 61 7.14 -15.26 4.66
C LEU A 61 6.48 -13.88 4.78
N ILE A 62 5.79 -13.66 5.89
CA ILE A 62 4.85 -12.55 6.08
C ILE A 62 5.51 -11.17 5.94
N THR A 63 6.74 -11.00 6.43
CA THR A 63 7.49 -9.74 6.32
C THR A 63 7.87 -9.42 4.87
N HIS A 64 8.22 -10.42 4.06
CA HIS A 64 8.52 -10.23 2.65
C HIS A 64 7.23 -9.95 1.86
N ALA A 65 6.14 -10.63 2.20
CA ALA A 65 4.83 -10.39 1.60
C ALA A 65 4.35 -8.95 1.86
N LEU A 66 4.59 -8.40 3.05
CA LEU A 66 4.25 -7.02 3.40
C LEU A 66 4.88 -6.01 2.44
N GLU A 67 6.17 -6.17 2.12
CA GLU A 67 6.87 -5.26 1.21
C GLU A 67 6.31 -5.34 -0.22
N GLU A 68 5.96 -6.53 -0.68
CA GLU A 68 5.32 -6.71 -1.98
C GLU A 68 3.89 -6.11 -2.01
N TYR A 69 3.08 -6.28 -0.96
CA TYR A 69 1.77 -5.63 -0.89
C TYR A 69 1.85 -4.10 -0.83
N LYS A 70 2.88 -3.55 -0.16
CA LYS A 70 3.17 -2.10 -0.20
C LYS A 70 3.51 -1.66 -1.63
N ALA A 71 4.32 -2.43 -2.36
CA ALA A 71 4.65 -2.13 -3.75
C ALA A 71 3.43 -2.22 -4.69
N ALA A 72 2.52 -3.17 -4.42
CA ALA A 72 1.27 -3.32 -5.16
C ALA A 72 0.19 -2.29 -4.81
N LEU A 73 0.38 -1.50 -3.75
CA LEU A 73 -0.61 -0.58 -3.19
C LEU A 73 -1.89 -1.30 -2.70
N ASP A 74 -1.79 -2.55 -2.26
CA ASP A 74 -2.87 -3.25 -1.58
C ASP A 74 -2.87 -2.90 -0.09
N TRP A 75 -3.47 -1.74 0.22
CA TRP A 75 -3.49 -1.22 1.58
C TRP A 75 -4.24 -2.09 2.58
N ARG A 76 -5.23 -2.89 2.13
CA ARG A 76 -6.03 -3.73 3.02
C ARG A 76 -5.17 -4.87 3.56
N GLU A 77 -4.40 -5.51 2.68
CA GLU A 77 -3.44 -6.54 3.07
C GLU A 77 -2.30 -5.97 3.92
N VAL A 78 -1.78 -4.78 3.58
CA VAL A 78 -0.77 -4.09 4.39
C VAL A 78 -1.27 -3.87 5.83
N VAL A 79 -2.47 -3.32 6.02
CA VAL A 79 -3.09 -3.12 7.33
C VAL A 79 -3.30 -4.44 8.07
N SER A 80 -3.82 -5.46 7.37
CA SER A 80 -4.06 -6.78 7.96
C SER A 80 -2.76 -7.41 8.48
N ILE A 81 -1.68 -7.33 7.71
CA ILE A 81 -0.38 -7.89 8.08
C ILE A 81 0.27 -7.11 9.22
N MET A 82 0.24 -5.77 9.18
CA MET A 82 0.77 -4.95 10.28
C MET A 82 0.10 -5.29 11.62
N LYS A 83 -1.22 -5.51 11.59
CA LYS A 83 -1.98 -5.98 12.77
C LYS A 83 -1.54 -7.37 13.23
N ALA A 84 -1.38 -8.31 12.30
CA ALA A 84 -0.92 -9.67 12.61
C ALA A 84 0.49 -9.70 13.20
N LEU A 85 1.36 -8.79 12.77
CA LEU A 85 2.73 -8.64 13.27
C LEU A 85 2.84 -7.74 14.51
N ASN A 86 1.73 -7.23 15.04
CA ASN A 86 1.67 -6.35 16.21
C ASN A 86 2.59 -5.12 16.09
N TYR A 87 2.59 -4.45 14.94
CA TYR A 87 3.33 -3.19 14.77
C TYR A 87 2.87 -2.16 15.80
N ASN A 88 3.80 -1.35 16.32
CA ASN A 88 3.44 -0.22 17.18
C ASN A 88 2.72 0.87 16.37
N GLN A 89 2.02 1.77 17.06
CA GLN A 89 1.22 2.81 16.42
C GLN A 89 2.06 3.78 15.56
N ASP A 90 3.29 4.09 15.99
CA ASP A 90 4.13 5.05 15.27
C ASP A 90 4.60 4.50 13.93
N ASP A 91 4.99 3.24 13.87
CA ASP A 91 5.43 2.57 12.64
C ASP A 91 4.25 2.31 11.70
N GLN A 92 3.08 1.95 12.25
CA GLN A 92 1.84 1.88 11.47
C GLN A 92 1.54 3.24 10.82
N ARG A 93 1.58 4.33 11.60
CA ARG A 93 1.32 5.68 11.10
C ARG A 93 2.24 6.03 9.94
N LYS A 94 3.55 5.81 10.08
CA LYS A 94 4.55 6.08 9.02
C LYS A 94 4.25 5.30 7.74
N ILE A 95 3.98 4.00 7.84
CA ILE A 95 3.69 3.15 6.68
C ILE A 95 2.41 3.63 5.99
N LEU A 96 1.36 3.96 6.75
CA LEU A 96 0.09 4.41 6.20
C LEU A 96 0.18 5.81 5.57
N TYR A 97 1.03 6.71 6.10
CA TYR A 97 1.31 7.99 5.44
C TYR A 97 2.00 7.80 4.09
N ASP A 98 3.06 7.00 4.02
CA ASP A 98 3.74 6.68 2.76
C ASP A 98 2.77 6.05 1.74
N LEU A 99 1.98 5.08 2.19
CA LEU A 99 1.02 4.39 1.34
C LEU A 99 -0.10 5.33 0.86
N SER A 100 -0.62 6.20 1.72
CA SER A 100 -1.61 7.20 1.33
C SER A 100 -1.07 8.16 0.25
N SER A 101 0.19 8.56 0.36
CA SER A 101 0.85 9.44 -0.62
C SER A 101 1.01 8.75 -1.98
N LYS A 102 1.36 7.46 -1.98
CA LYS A 102 1.45 6.67 -3.22
C LYS A 102 0.09 6.41 -3.85
N LEU A 103 -0.92 6.12 -3.03
CA LEU A 103 -2.31 5.91 -3.49
C LEU A 103 -2.90 7.17 -4.14
N SER A 104 -2.70 8.34 -3.52
CA SER A 104 -3.19 9.59 -4.10
C SER A 104 -2.49 9.93 -5.42
N ALA A 105 -1.18 9.67 -5.52
CA ALA A 105 -0.40 9.87 -6.75
C ALA A 105 -0.91 9.04 -7.94
N VAL A 106 -1.48 7.85 -7.68
CA VAL A 106 -2.10 7.01 -8.72
C VAL A 106 -3.61 7.27 -8.88
N GLY A 107 -4.14 8.34 -8.29
CA GLY A 107 -5.54 8.75 -8.40
C GLY A 107 -6.50 8.02 -7.46
N ARG A 108 -6.03 7.13 -6.59
CA ARG A 108 -6.83 6.43 -5.56
C ARG A 108 -6.99 7.30 -4.31
N VAL A 109 -7.52 8.51 -4.50
CA VAL A 109 -7.64 9.54 -3.45
C VAL A 109 -8.53 9.08 -2.30
N ASP A 110 -9.64 8.39 -2.58
CA ASP A 110 -10.56 7.92 -1.54
C ASP A 110 -9.92 6.88 -0.61
N ASP A 111 -9.11 5.97 -1.16
CA ASP A 111 -8.35 5.02 -0.35
C ASP A 111 -7.29 5.74 0.50
N ALA A 112 -6.57 6.71 -0.07
CA ALA A 112 -5.58 7.50 0.65
C ALA A 112 -6.19 8.29 1.82
N VAL A 113 -7.35 8.93 1.59
CA VAL A 113 -8.11 9.65 2.61
C VAL A 113 -8.57 8.70 3.70
N LEU A 114 -9.05 7.51 3.36
CA LEU A 114 -9.46 6.50 4.33
C LEU A 114 -8.29 6.08 5.25
N LEU A 115 -7.10 5.88 4.69
CA LEU A 115 -5.90 5.56 5.49
C LEU A 115 -5.57 6.68 6.48
N LEU A 116 -5.53 7.92 6.01
CA LEU A 116 -5.21 9.07 6.86
C LEU A 116 -6.28 9.29 7.94
N ASN A 117 -7.54 9.23 7.56
CA ASN A 117 -8.65 9.57 8.44
C ASN A 117 -8.97 8.48 9.46
N ASN A 118 -9.08 7.23 9.01
CA ASN A 118 -9.61 6.14 9.84
C ASN A 118 -8.54 5.29 10.50
N TYR A 119 -7.33 5.25 9.94
CA TYR A 119 -6.24 4.43 10.47
C TYR A 119 -5.13 5.25 11.14
N ASN A 120 -4.97 6.52 10.75
CA ASN A 120 -4.02 7.44 11.39
C ASN A 120 -4.69 8.51 12.27
N ASP A 121 -6.03 8.59 12.29
CA ASP A 121 -6.77 9.66 12.98
C ASP A 121 -6.30 11.09 12.59
N ASP A 122 -5.74 11.25 11.38
CA ASP A 122 -5.24 12.53 10.89
C ASP A 122 -6.25 13.18 9.93
N HIS A 123 -7.34 13.65 10.55
CA HIS A 123 -8.45 14.32 9.87
C HIS A 123 -7.98 15.58 9.12
N LYS A 124 -6.96 16.28 9.65
CA LYS A 124 -6.40 17.48 9.03
C LYS A 124 -5.73 17.14 7.71
N LYS A 125 -4.83 16.14 7.70
CA LYS A 125 -4.13 15.73 6.49
C LYS A 125 -5.08 15.09 5.48
N ALA A 126 -6.05 14.31 5.93
CA ALA A 126 -7.10 13.75 5.07
C ALA A 126 -7.91 14.87 4.37
N THR A 127 -8.27 15.93 5.10
CA THR A 127 -8.99 17.08 4.55
C THR A 127 -8.13 17.87 3.55
N GLN A 128 -6.85 18.09 3.88
CA GLN A 128 -5.90 18.74 2.96
C GLN A 128 -5.79 17.98 1.64
N LEU A 129 -5.69 16.65 1.70
CA LEU A 129 -5.61 15.82 0.50
C LEU A 129 -6.87 15.95 -0.37
N LEU A 130 -8.06 16.00 0.22
CA LEU A 130 -9.30 16.25 -0.52
C LEU A 130 -9.31 17.64 -1.18
N ILE A 131 -8.78 18.66 -0.50
CA ILE A 131 -8.66 20.02 -1.05
C ILE A 131 -7.70 20.04 -2.25
N GLU A 132 -6.53 19.41 -2.12
CA GLU A 132 -5.51 19.31 -3.20
C GLU A 132 -6.10 18.68 -4.47
N HIS A 133 -6.97 17.68 -4.30
CA HIS A 133 -7.69 17.02 -5.38
C HIS A 133 -9.03 17.70 -5.75
N LYS A 134 -9.28 18.93 -5.28
CA LYS A 134 -10.47 19.75 -5.57
C LYS A 134 -11.80 19.09 -5.16
N ALA A 135 -11.76 18.11 -4.27
CA ALA A 135 -12.92 17.40 -3.74
C ALA A 135 -13.58 18.15 -2.56
N PHE A 136 -13.85 19.45 -2.75
CA PHE A 136 -14.29 20.35 -1.67
C PHE A 136 -15.55 19.88 -0.92
N LYS A 137 -16.53 19.28 -1.62
CA LYS A 137 -17.74 18.76 -0.95
C LYS A 137 -17.42 17.65 0.05
N LYS A 138 -16.49 16.74 -0.30
CA LYS A 138 -16.02 15.68 0.59
C LYS A 138 -15.19 16.29 1.74
N ALA A 139 -14.33 17.26 1.44
CA ALA A 139 -13.54 17.97 2.45
C ALA A 139 -14.43 18.66 3.51
N ILE A 140 -15.51 19.33 3.08
CA ILE A 140 -16.49 19.96 3.99
C ILE A 140 -17.20 18.92 4.85
N TYR A 141 -17.63 17.81 4.26
CA TYR A 141 -18.30 16.74 5.01
C TYR A 141 -17.39 16.19 6.10
N LEU A 142 -16.15 15.86 5.73
CA LEU A 142 -15.16 15.31 6.65
C LEU A 142 -14.87 16.27 7.81
N ALA A 143 -14.62 17.55 7.52
CA ALA A 143 -14.33 18.53 8.56
C ALA A 143 -15.52 18.76 9.52
N LYS A 144 -16.76 18.66 9.02
CA LYS A 144 -17.97 18.72 9.86
C LYS A 144 -18.15 17.48 10.73
N GLU A 145 -17.87 16.29 10.20
CA GLU A 145 -18.03 15.02 10.92
C GLU A 145 -17.19 14.98 12.20
N TYR A 146 -15.98 15.54 12.17
CA TYR A 146 -15.07 15.57 13.31
C TYR A 146 -15.13 16.86 14.14
N ASN A 147 -16.23 17.64 14.04
CA ASN A 147 -16.45 18.90 14.77
C ASN A 147 -15.31 19.93 14.65
N ALA A 148 -14.55 19.86 13.58
CA ALA A 148 -13.38 20.70 13.39
C ALA A 148 -13.75 21.97 12.62
N VAL A 149 -14.49 22.87 13.29
CA VAL A 149 -14.78 24.22 12.77
C VAL A 149 -13.50 24.92 12.36
N GLU A 150 -12.44 24.75 13.15
CA GLU A 150 -11.09 25.24 12.86
C GLU A 150 -10.56 24.72 11.51
N ILE A 151 -10.74 23.44 11.17
CA ILE A 151 -10.32 22.90 9.86
C ILE A 151 -11.11 23.53 8.71
N LEU A 152 -12.41 23.78 8.89
CA LEU A 152 -13.22 24.46 7.88
C LEU A 152 -12.72 25.89 7.63
N GLU A 153 -12.48 26.64 8.70
CA GLU A 153 -12.09 28.05 8.64
C GLU A 153 -10.64 28.23 8.17
N GLU A 154 -9.71 27.40 8.64
CA GLU A 154 -8.28 27.51 8.32
C GLU A 154 -7.92 26.93 6.96
N LEU A 155 -8.59 25.85 6.53
CA LEU A 155 -8.18 25.09 5.34
C LEU A 155 -9.20 25.17 4.21
N VAL A 156 -10.44 24.78 4.49
CA VAL A 156 -11.44 24.54 3.42
C VAL A 156 -11.93 25.85 2.80
N ILE A 157 -12.33 26.82 3.62
CA ILE A 157 -12.86 28.10 3.14
C ILE A 157 -11.82 28.89 2.33
N PRO A 158 -10.57 29.07 2.82
CA PRO A 158 -9.54 29.79 2.05
C PRO A 158 -9.22 29.11 0.72
N ALA A 159 -9.09 27.78 0.71
CA ALA A 159 -8.77 27.04 -0.51
C ALA A 159 -9.91 27.10 -1.54
N LEU A 160 -11.17 27.02 -1.09
CA LEU A 160 -12.33 27.13 -1.98
C LEU A 160 -12.43 28.54 -2.60
N LYS A 161 -12.17 29.59 -1.80
CA LYS A 161 -12.13 30.98 -2.30
C LYS A 161 -11.04 31.17 -3.34
N SER A 162 -9.82 30.69 -3.07
CA SER A 162 -8.70 30.73 -4.02
C SER A 162 -9.07 30.03 -5.33
N TYR A 163 -9.62 28.82 -5.23
CA TYR A 163 -10.01 28.04 -6.41
C TYR A 163 -11.12 28.72 -7.22
N MET A 164 -12.07 29.39 -6.56
CA MET A 164 -13.11 30.16 -7.23
C MET A 164 -12.54 31.37 -7.99
N LEU A 165 -11.54 32.06 -7.43
CA LEU A 165 -10.85 33.16 -8.11
C LEU A 165 -10.10 32.64 -9.34
N ASP A 166 -9.34 31.55 -9.20
CA ASP A 166 -8.59 30.94 -10.31
C ASP A 166 -9.50 30.50 -11.47
N LEU A 167 -10.75 30.11 -11.18
CA LEU A 167 -11.72 29.77 -12.21
C LEU A 167 -12.29 31.00 -12.90
N LYS A 168 -12.52 32.10 -12.17
CA LYS A 168 -12.99 33.37 -12.75
C LYS A 168 -11.96 33.94 -13.72
N ASP A 169 -10.70 33.97 -13.31
CA ASP A 169 -9.58 34.47 -14.13
C ASP A 169 -9.36 33.65 -15.43
N LYS A 170 -9.92 32.44 -15.51
CA LYS A 170 -9.84 31.58 -16.71
C LYS A 170 -11.07 31.69 -17.62
N ILE A 171 -12.14 32.28 -17.13
CA ILE A 171 -13.39 32.47 -17.86
C ILE A 171 -13.44 33.89 -18.46
N ASP A 172 -12.78 34.85 -17.83
CA ASP A 172 -12.53 36.21 -18.35
C ASP A 172 -11.38 36.23 -19.36
#